data_AF-A0A0D3CM19-F1
#
_entry.id   AF-A0A0D3CM19-F1
#
_cell.length_a   1.000
_cell.length_b   1.000
_cell.length_c   1.000
_cell.angle_alpha   90.00
_cell.angle_beta   90.00
_cell.angle_gamma   90.00
#
_symmetry.space_group_name_H-M   'P 1'
#
loop_
_entity.id
_entity.type
_entity.pdbx_description
1 polymer ?
#
loop_
_entity_poly.entity_id
_entity_poly.type
_entity_poly.pdbx_seq_one_letter_code
_entity_poly.pdbx_strand_id
1 'polypeptide(L)'
;MDSHGKTHHEDASPNLIPLSKYSNRVELKTLLERSDGGAGFVEKRVVVGGWVKSSRAVKKESLPPVFVPPPSSGGSQASPTPSFSCTEIINSKMNIFRKVFDVLSGGGKTYPIFEKHDLAGQKASSPPEYIIHFQINDGSSVSTLQVIVDSVLSSVPATQLMSLGTCIVAEGVLRQPLAASAKHVIELEAEKLLHVGTVDPDKYPLSKKQLPLHMLRDHSHFRPRTTTVGSVTRVHSALTLASHTFLQNNGFQYVQVPVITTTGAGEMFRVTTLLGEDDDKEEKKHVNEKDGVSIDTVKAAVKEKTRLIDHLKRTDSNREAVVAAVHDLKKTSDLASQLEMKQRPKASATLIKPEKVDFSKDFFGCEAYLTVSGRLHLESYASALGKVYTFGPRFIADKIDSTRHLAEMWNVETEIAFSELDDAMDCAAEFFKFLCNYLLENRHEDMKFISKRVDKTITIRIEATASSSILRFSYSEAISVLQKATTRTFETKPEWGVALTEEHLSYLTDEIYKGCVIIHSYPKEVKPFYTRLNDDKETVAAFDLVVPKVGVVITGSQNEERFEILDARISEYGLTTKEKYEWYLDLRRHGTVKHSGISLRMEHMLLFATGLPDIKDAVPFPRSWGKANN
;
A
#
# COMPACT_ATOMS: atom_id res chain seq x y z
N MET A 1 -39.27 -29.88 1.95
CA MET A 1 -40.54 -29.53 1.31
C MET A 1 -40.49 -28.04 1.02
N ASP A 2 -40.63 -27.71 -0.27
CA ASP A 2 -40.84 -26.41 -0.94
C ASP A 2 -39.80 -25.31 -0.68
N SER A 3 -38.77 -25.12 -1.52
CA SER A 3 -38.72 -24.64 -2.92
C SER A 3 -39.10 -23.17 -3.10
N HIS A 4 -38.16 -22.41 -3.69
CA HIS A 4 -38.22 -21.04 -4.25
C HIS A 4 -37.30 -20.00 -3.57
N GLY A 5 -35.99 -20.19 -3.72
CA GLY A 5 -35.03 -19.09 -3.75
C GLY A 5 -34.72 -18.73 -5.20
N LYS A 6 -35.46 -17.79 -5.78
CA LYS A 6 -35.24 -17.26 -7.13
C LYS A 6 -33.81 -16.73 -7.23
N THR A 7 -32.98 -17.38 -8.03
CA THR A 7 -31.79 -16.76 -8.60
C THR A 7 -32.27 -15.57 -9.43
N HIS A 8 -31.89 -14.36 -9.04
CA HIS A 8 -31.89 -13.23 -9.95
C HIS A 8 -30.82 -13.49 -11.02
N HIS A 9 -31.19 -14.25 -12.05
CA HIS A 9 -30.55 -14.09 -13.35
C HIS A 9 -30.94 -12.70 -13.84
N GLU A 10 -30.00 -11.75 -13.74
CA GLU A 10 -30.05 -10.57 -14.59
C GLU A 10 -29.98 -11.06 -16.04
N ASP A 11 -31.12 -11.04 -16.73
CA ASP A 11 -31.21 -11.04 -18.18
C ASP A 11 -30.56 -9.75 -18.73
N ALA A 12 -29.23 -9.68 -18.65
CA ALA A 12 -28.45 -8.70 -19.38
C ALA A 12 -28.22 -9.27 -20.78
N SER A 13 -28.89 -8.69 -21.77
CA SER A 13 -28.68 -9.01 -23.20
C SER A 13 -27.18 -9.16 -23.50
N PRO A 14 -26.70 -10.29 -24.04
CA PRO A 14 -25.26 -10.63 -24.11
C PRO A 14 -24.40 -9.66 -24.95
N ASN A 15 -25.05 -8.75 -25.68
CA ASN A 15 -24.46 -7.82 -26.65
C ASN A 15 -24.53 -6.34 -26.22
N LEU A 16 -25.02 -6.03 -25.01
CA LEU A 16 -24.99 -4.67 -24.48
C LEU A 16 -23.68 -4.44 -23.72
N ILE A 17 -23.01 -3.33 -24.04
CA ILE A 17 -21.82 -2.92 -23.31
C ILE A 17 -22.26 -2.27 -22.01
N PRO A 18 -21.87 -2.83 -20.85
CA PRO A 18 -22.23 -2.23 -19.57
C PRO A 18 -21.52 -0.89 -19.45
N LEU A 19 -22.31 0.19 -19.37
CA LEU A 19 -21.79 1.52 -19.09
C LEU A 19 -21.40 1.61 -17.62
N SER A 20 -20.28 2.28 -17.32
CA SER A 20 -19.91 2.57 -15.93
C SER A 20 -20.96 3.51 -15.33
N LYS A 21 -21.52 3.15 -14.17
CA LYS A 21 -22.58 3.94 -13.52
C LYS A 21 -22.18 5.40 -13.26
N TYR A 22 -20.89 5.67 -13.11
CA TYR A 22 -20.34 6.97 -12.74
C TYR A 22 -19.48 7.60 -13.85
N SER A 23 -19.52 7.05 -15.07
CA SER A 23 -18.67 7.52 -16.18
C SER A 23 -19.27 7.13 -17.54
N ASN A 24 -19.22 8.05 -18.51
CA ASN A 24 -19.59 7.74 -19.89
C ASN A 24 -18.58 6.83 -20.62
N ARG A 25 -17.43 6.56 -19.98
CA ARG A 25 -16.43 5.60 -20.46
C ARG A 25 -16.75 4.19 -20.01
N VAL A 26 -16.40 3.23 -20.85
CA VAL A 26 -16.43 1.80 -20.56
C VAL A 26 -15.15 1.42 -19.82
N GLU A 27 -15.28 0.68 -18.72
CA GLU A 27 -14.14 0.13 -17.98
C GLU A 27 -13.53 -1.05 -18.75
N LEU A 28 -12.21 -1.06 -18.91
CA LEU A 28 -11.52 -2.04 -19.75
C LEU A 28 -11.73 -3.48 -19.26
N LYS A 29 -11.83 -3.69 -17.95
CA LYS A 29 -12.17 -4.98 -17.36
C LYS A 29 -13.45 -5.59 -17.97
N THR A 30 -14.49 -4.78 -18.17
CA THR A 30 -15.78 -5.25 -18.69
C THR A 30 -15.73 -5.70 -20.15
N LEU A 31 -14.75 -5.20 -20.90
CA LEU A 31 -14.47 -5.60 -22.27
C LEU A 31 -13.56 -6.84 -22.31
N LEU A 32 -12.49 -6.83 -21.52
CA LEU A 32 -11.35 -7.73 -21.68
C LEU A 32 -11.41 -9.00 -20.82
N GLU A 33 -12.07 -8.99 -19.66
CA GLU A 33 -12.13 -10.15 -18.75
C GLU A 33 -13.38 -11.02 -18.97
N ARG A 34 -14.05 -10.87 -20.11
CA ARG A 34 -15.14 -11.75 -20.52
C ARG A 34 -14.60 -13.12 -20.97
N SER A 35 -15.44 -14.14 -20.89
CA SER A 35 -15.10 -15.50 -21.38
C SER A 35 -14.79 -15.54 -22.88
N ASP A 36 -15.37 -14.64 -23.67
CA ASP A 36 -15.13 -14.48 -25.11
C ASP A 36 -13.99 -13.48 -25.43
N GLY A 37 -13.30 -12.95 -24.42
CA GLY A 37 -12.26 -11.93 -24.59
C GLY A 37 -12.75 -10.60 -25.20
N GLY A 38 -14.07 -10.37 -25.23
CA GLY A 38 -14.70 -9.20 -25.81
C GLY A 38 -15.17 -9.37 -27.27
N ALA A 39 -15.06 -10.57 -27.84
CA ALA A 39 -15.48 -10.83 -29.23
C ALA A 39 -16.94 -10.46 -29.52
N GLY A 40 -17.85 -10.64 -28.55
CA GLY A 40 -19.26 -10.23 -28.69
C GLY A 40 -19.49 -8.71 -28.81
N PHE A 41 -18.44 -7.90 -28.63
CA PHE A 41 -18.51 -6.44 -28.74
C PHE A 41 -17.86 -5.88 -30.00
N VAL A 42 -17.43 -6.71 -30.95
CA VAL A 42 -16.98 -6.24 -32.26
C VAL A 42 -18.10 -5.44 -32.96
N GLU A 43 -17.72 -4.41 -33.71
CA GLU A 43 -18.58 -3.39 -34.32
C GLU A 43 -19.31 -2.45 -33.35
N LYS A 44 -19.12 -2.60 -32.03
CA LYS A 44 -19.70 -1.66 -31.07
C LYS A 44 -18.85 -0.41 -30.92
N ARG A 45 -19.54 0.73 -30.84
CA ARG A 45 -18.94 2.02 -30.52
C ARG A 45 -18.79 2.18 -29.02
N VAL A 46 -17.61 2.59 -28.57
CA VAL A 46 -17.29 2.81 -27.15
C VAL A 46 -16.45 4.06 -26.95
N VAL A 47 -16.52 4.60 -25.74
CA VAL A 47 -15.54 5.56 -25.22
C VAL A 47 -14.72 4.85 -24.15
N VAL A 48 -13.40 4.83 -24.32
CA VAL A 48 -12.46 4.28 -23.34
C VAL A 48 -11.45 5.35 -22.94
N GLY A 49 -10.83 5.20 -21.77
CA GLY A 49 -9.73 6.06 -21.38
C GLY A 49 -8.76 5.32 -20.49
N GLY A 50 -7.51 5.78 -20.45
CA GLY A 50 -6.48 5.13 -19.65
C GLY A 50 -5.12 5.77 -19.81
N TRP A 51 -4.15 5.21 -19.11
CA TRP A 51 -2.75 5.57 -19.21
C TRP A 51 -2.06 4.70 -20.26
N VAL A 52 -1.26 5.32 -21.12
CA VAL A 52 -0.43 4.62 -22.10
C VAL A 52 0.62 3.77 -21.39
N LYS A 53 0.56 2.46 -21.60
CA LYS A 53 1.50 1.44 -21.06
C LYS A 53 2.59 1.07 -22.05
N SER A 54 2.30 1.16 -23.34
CA SER A 54 3.28 1.11 -24.43
C SER A 54 2.68 1.74 -25.68
N SER A 55 3.55 2.13 -26.60
CA SER A 55 3.14 2.73 -27.87
C SER A 55 4.09 2.34 -28.99
N ARG A 56 3.56 2.15 -30.21
CA ARG A 56 4.33 1.94 -31.43
C ARG A 56 3.73 2.77 -32.57
N ALA A 57 4.56 3.51 -33.30
CA ALA A 57 4.15 4.20 -34.52
C ALA A 57 4.54 3.38 -35.76
N VAL A 58 3.64 3.31 -36.73
CA VAL A 58 3.85 2.73 -38.05
C VAL A 58 3.64 3.84 -39.07
N LYS A 59 4.60 4.03 -39.97
CA LYS A 59 4.50 5.05 -41.02
C LYS A 59 3.44 4.60 -42.04
N LYS A 60 2.53 5.49 -42.42
CA LYS A 60 1.54 5.21 -43.47
C LYS A 60 2.29 5.10 -44.80
N GLU A 61 2.15 3.98 -45.51
CA GLU A 61 2.68 3.87 -46.86
C GLU A 61 1.90 4.83 -47.76
N SER A 62 2.61 5.76 -48.40
CA SER A 62 2.00 6.60 -49.43
C SER A 62 1.72 5.71 -50.63
N LEU A 63 0.45 5.56 -51.01
CA LEU A 63 0.09 5.00 -52.32
C LEU A 63 0.89 5.76 -53.40
N PRO A 64 1.44 5.07 -54.42
CA PRO A 64 2.10 5.76 -55.52
C PRO A 64 1.11 6.73 -56.16
N PRO A 65 1.54 7.93 -56.56
CA PRO A 65 0.64 8.92 -57.13
C PRO A 65 -0.04 8.30 -58.37
N VAL A 66 -1.36 8.18 -58.30
CA VAL A 66 -2.18 7.85 -59.46
C VAL A 66 -1.92 8.93 -60.50
N PHE A 67 -1.44 8.53 -61.67
CA PHE A 67 -1.19 9.42 -62.80
C PHE A 67 -2.53 9.99 -63.28
N VAL A 68 -2.85 11.22 -62.89
CA VAL A 68 -4.02 11.94 -63.40
C VAL A 68 -3.60 12.69 -64.67
N PRO A 69 -4.14 12.36 -65.86
CA PRO A 69 -3.88 13.14 -67.06
C PRO A 69 -4.54 14.54 -66.95
N PRO A 70 -3.99 15.56 -67.63
CA PRO A 70 -4.40 16.96 -67.43
C PRO A 70 -5.86 17.21 -67.85
N PRO A 71 -6.52 18.21 -67.25
CA PRO A 71 -7.96 18.41 -67.40
C PRO A 71 -8.30 18.93 -68.78
N SER A 72 -9.30 18.31 -69.42
CA SER A 72 -10.03 18.90 -70.53
C SER A 72 -11.02 19.95 -69.99
N SER A 73 -11.02 21.09 -70.64
CA SER A 73 -11.87 22.24 -70.38
C SER A 73 -13.35 21.94 -70.63
N GLY A 74 -14.23 22.30 -69.68
CA GLY A 74 -15.63 22.61 -69.97
C GLY A 74 -16.62 22.29 -68.85
N GLY A 75 -17.39 23.31 -68.42
CA GLY A 75 -18.73 23.12 -67.85
C GLY A 75 -18.94 23.62 -66.42
N SER A 76 -19.70 24.70 -66.28
CA SER A 76 -20.12 25.37 -65.03
C SER A 76 -21.26 24.67 -64.26
N GLN A 77 -21.40 25.09 -62.99
CA GLN A 77 -22.55 24.97 -62.05
C GLN A 77 -22.69 23.63 -61.30
N ALA A 78 -23.09 23.54 -60.03
CA ALA A 78 -23.73 24.47 -59.08
C ALA A 78 -23.37 24.13 -57.62
N SER A 79 -23.49 25.12 -56.73
CA SER A 79 -23.44 25.03 -55.26
C SER A 79 -24.68 24.34 -54.64
N PRO A 80 -24.54 23.78 -53.43
CA PRO A 80 -25.47 24.16 -52.37
C PRO A 80 -24.80 24.55 -51.03
N THR A 81 -25.61 25.32 -50.30
CA THR A 81 -25.46 26.09 -49.05
C THR A 81 -25.06 25.32 -47.77
N PRO A 82 -24.62 26.03 -46.70
CA PRO A 82 -23.94 25.46 -45.54
C PRO A 82 -24.90 24.92 -44.47
N SER A 83 -24.55 23.81 -43.83
CA SER A 83 -25.26 23.27 -42.66
C SER A 83 -24.47 23.53 -41.37
N PHE A 84 -25.06 24.41 -40.55
CA PHE A 84 -25.08 24.48 -39.08
C PHE A 84 -23.84 24.05 -38.28
N SER A 85 -23.15 25.07 -37.78
CA SER A 85 -22.33 25.01 -36.55
C SER A 85 -23.25 24.93 -35.33
N CYS A 86 -23.08 23.92 -34.49
CA CYS A 86 -23.62 23.88 -33.14
C CYS A 86 -22.50 23.53 -32.16
N THR A 87 -21.89 24.57 -31.60
CA THR A 87 -21.43 24.56 -30.21
C THR A 87 -22.61 24.20 -29.31
N GLU A 88 -22.53 23.08 -28.59
CA GLU A 88 -23.14 22.80 -27.27
C GLU A 88 -23.35 21.28 -27.08
N ILE A 89 -22.35 20.59 -26.54
CA ILE A 89 -22.56 19.36 -25.77
C ILE A 89 -21.67 19.43 -24.52
N ILE A 90 -22.34 19.39 -23.37
CA ILE A 90 -21.86 19.32 -21.98
C ILE A 90 -21.51 20.68 -21.35
N ASN A 91 -22.56 21.38 -20.96
CA ASN A 91 -22.60 22.04 -19.67
C ASN A 91 -23.85 21.54 -18.92
N SER A 92 -23.74 20.39 -18.27
CA SER A 92 -24.73 19.96 -17.29
C SER A 92 -24.06 19.03 -16.27
N LYS A 93 -24.06 19.51 -15.02
CA LYS A 93 -23.63 18.85 -13.77
C LYS A 93 -22.14 18.85 -13.43
N MET A 94 -21.53 20.03 -13.40
CA MET A 94 -20.47 20.36 -12.42
C MET A 94 -20.57 21.84 -12.02
N ASN A 95 -21.61 22.21 -11.25
CA ASN A 95 -21.82 23.59 -10.80
C ASN A 95 -21.87 23.76 -9.27
N ILE A 96 -21.06 22.98 -8.53
CA ILE A 96 -20.85 23.22 -7.08
C ILE A 96 -19.37 23.39 -6.68
N PHE A 97 -18.38 23.04 -7.53
CA PHE A 97 -16.96 23.18 -7.17
C PHE A 97 -16.23 24.41 -7.75
N ARG A 98 -16.93 25.35 -8.41
CA ARG A 98 -16.30 26.52 -9.05
C ARG A 98 -16.36 27.82 -8.25
N LYS A 99 -16.77 27.80 -6.98
CA LYS A 99 -16.87 29.03 -6.14
C LYS A 99 -16.14 28.98 -4.79
N VAL A 100 -15.26 28.00 -4.55
CA VAL A 100 -14.43 27.95 -3.33
C VAL A 100 -12.92 28.06 -3.63
N PHE A 101 -12.51 28.10 -4.90
CA PHE A 101 -11.08 28.14 -5.22
C PHE A 101 -10.48 29.56 -5.36
N ASP A 102 -11.30 30.61 -5.38
CA ASP A 102 -10.82 31.99 -5.64
C ASP A 102 -10.57 32.83 -4.36
N VAL A 103 -10.53 32.23 -3.17
CA VAL A 103 -10.25 32.97 -1.92
C VAL A 103 -8.97 32.50 -1.19
N LEU A 104 -8.30 31.43 -1.62
CA LEU A 104 -7.15 30.88 -0.87
C LEU A 104 -5.92 30.51 -1.72
N SER A 105 -5.61 31.24 -2.78
CA SER A 105 -4.30 31.11 -3.45
C SER A 105 -3.85 32.43 -4.07
N GLY A 106 -3.20 33.25 -3.25
CA GLY A 106 -2.35 34.34 -3.74
C GLY A 106 -1.12 33.79 -4.45
N GLY A 107 -0.74 34.42 -5.57
CA GLY A 107 0.54 34.19 -6.25
C GLY A 107 0.45 33.46 -7.60
N GLY A 108 -0.31 34.00 -8.55
CA GLY A 108 -0.33 33.50 -9.92
C GLY A 108 0.95 33.82 -10.71
N LYS A 109 1.58 32.79 -11.28
CA LYS A 109 2.26 32.91 -12.58
C LYS A 109 1.35 32.29 -13.63
N THR A 110 0.61 33.15 -14.31
CA THR A 110 -0.13 32.85 -15.53
C THR A 110 0.83 32.45 -16.65
N TYR A 111 0.67 31.25 -17.21
CA TYR A 111 1.27 30.89 -18.50
C TYR A 111 0.41 31.48 -19.63
N PRO A 112 1.02 32.06 -20.68
CA PRO A 112 0.27 32.83 -21.67
C PRO A 112 -0.56 31.95 -22.60
N ILE A 113 -1.77 32.43 -22.86
CA ILE A 113 -2.63 32.08 -23.99
C ILE A 113 -1.83 32.39 -25.27
N PHE A 114 -1.72 31.41 -26.17
CA PHE A 114 -1.01 31.58 -27.43
C PHE A 114 -1.69 32.64 -28.32
N GLU A 115 -0.98 33.73 -28.61
CA GLU A 115 -1.28 34.62 -29.72
C GLU A 115 -1.06 33.89 -31.04
N LYS A 116 -2.00 34.09 -31.96
CA LYS A 116 -1.98 33.53 -33.31
C LYS A 116 -1.06 34.41 -34.18
N HIS A 117 0.15 33.91 -34.48
CA HIS A 117 1.02 34.54 -35.47
C HIS A 117 0.69 33.98 -36.87
N ASP A 118 0.16 34.85 -37.74
CA ASP A 118 0.11 34.61 -39.18
C ASP A 118 1.52 34.74 -39.76
N LEU A 119 2.11 33.61 -40.18
CA LEU A 119 3.29 33.58 -41.04
C LEU A 119 2.90 32.95 -42.37
N ALA A 120 2.69 33.81 -43.36
CA ALA A 120 2.55 33.42 -44.74
C ALA A 120 3.90 32.93 -45.29
N GLY A 121 3.87 31.77 -45.97
CA GLY A 121 4.86 31.44 -46.99
C GLY A 121 6.04 30.57 -46.57
N GLN A 122 5.80 29.34 -46.10
CA GLN A 122 6.69 28.20 -46.38
C GLN A 122 5.82 26.97 -46.64
N LYS A 123 6.07 26.25 -47.75
CA LYS A 123 5.45 24.97 -48.04
C LYS A 123 6.05 23.93 -47.08
N ALA A 124 5.57 23.91 -45.84
CA ALA A 124 5.95 22.92 -44.85
C ALA A 124 5.56 21.55 -45.41
N SER A 125 6.52 20.62 -45.54
CA SER A 125 6.17 19.24 -45.82
C SER A 125 5.21 18.79 -44.71
N SER A 126 4.02 18.31 -45.07
CA SER A 126 3.09 17.74 -44.11
C SER A 126 3.84 16.75 -43.22
N PRO A 127 3.72 16.83 -41.88
CA PRO A 127 4.38 15.87 -41.00
C PRO A 127 3.99 14.45 -41.46
N PRO A 128 4.93 13.49 -41.45
CA PRO A 128 4.64 12.13 -41.88
C PRO A 128 3.42 11.59 -41.12
N GLU A 129 2.44 11.06 -41.84
CA GLU A 129 1.26 10.43 -41.25
C GLU A 129 1.66 9.08 -40.64
N TYR A 130 1.26 8.86 -39.39
CA TYR A 130 1.50 7.62 -38.66
C TYR A 130 0.20 7.02 -38.17
N ILE A 131 0.14 5.70 -38.17
CA ILE A 131 -0.81 4.94 -37.35
C ILE A 131 -0.10 4.61 -36.04
N ILE A 132 -0.65 5.07 -34.94
CA ILE A 132 -0.09 4.86 -33.60
C ILE A 132 -0.93 3.79 -32.89
N HIS A 133 -0.25 2.73 -32.45
CA HIS A 133 -0.84 1.67 -31.64
C HIS A 133 -0.49 1.93 -30.18
N PHE A 134 -1.49 2.24 -29.37
CA PHE A 134 -1.38 2.35 -27.92
C PHE A 134 -1.81 1.06 -27.25
N GLN A 135 -1.11 0.66 -26.21
CA GLN A 135 -1.66 -0.22 -25.19
C GLN A 135 -2.05 0.65 -24.01
N ILE A 136 -3.34 0.73 -23.70
CA ILE A 136 -3.83 1.51 -22.55
C ILE A 136 -4.30 0.60 -21.43
N ASN A 137 -4.20 1.11 -20.21
CA ASN A 137 -4.81 0.50 -19.03
C ASN A 137 -5.46 1.59 -18.18
N ASP A 138 -6.61 1.28 -17.59
CA ASP A 138 -7.39 2.19 -16.74
C ASP A 138 -7.33 1.80 -15.24
N GLY A 139 -6.55 0.77 -14.89
CA GLY A 139 -6.43 0.22 -13.55
C GLY A 139 -7.48 -0.83 -13.18
N SER A 140 -8.55 -1.01 -13.97
CA SER A 140 -9.65 -1.94 -13.67
C SER A 140 -9.23 -3.41 -13.76
N SER A 141 -8.25 -3.73 -14.61
CA SER A 141 -7.73 -5.08 -14.86
C SER A 141 -6.21 -5.10 -15.09
N VAL A 142 -5.65 -6.30 -15.20
CA VAL A 142 -4.26 -6.50 -15.66
C VAL A 142 -4.13 -6.17 -17.15
N SER A 143 -5.14 -6.54 -17.92
CA SER A 143 -5.13 -6.51 -19.37
C SER A 143 -5.06 -5.09 -19.92
N THR A 144 -4.43 -4.94 -21.08
CA THR A 144 -4.38 -3.68 -21.83
C THR A 144 -5.27 -3.77 -23.04
N LEU A 145 -5.94 -2.66 -23.39
CA LEU A 145 -6.65 -2.54 -24.64
C LEU A 145 -5.73 -1.92 -25.69
N GLN A 146 -5.66 -2.54 -26.87
CA GLN A 146 -5.03 -1.92 -28.02
C GLN A 146 -5.94 -0.83 -28.60
N VAL A 147 -5.43 0.39 -28.74
CA VAL A 147 -6.11 1.51 -29.37
C VAL A 147 -5.28 1.98 -30.56
N ILE A 148 -5.89 1.96 -31.74
CA ILE A 148 -5.31 2.39 -33.00
C ILE A 148 -5.76 3.83 -33.25
N VAL A 149 -4.79 4.72 -33.47
CA VAL A 149 -5.02 6.15 -33.64
C VAL A 149 -4.29 6.62 -34.88
N ASP A 150 -5.01 7.20 -35.85
CA ASP A 150 -4.37 7.98 -36.90
C ASP A 150 -3.84 9.29 -36.30
N SER A 151 -2.56 9.59 -36.56
CA SER A 151 -1.89 10.82 -36.12
C SER A 151 -2.67 12.10 -36.46
N VAL A 152 -3.50 12.11 -37.50
CA VAL A 152 -4.34 13.25 -37.88
C VAL A 152 -5.42 13.59 -36.84
N LEU A 153 -5.78 12.65 -35.96
CA LEU A 153 -6.74 12.86 -34.88
C LEU A 153 -6.15 13.63 -33.69
N SER A 154 -4.83 13.82 -33.65
CA SER A 154 -4.13 14.46 -32.55
C SER A 154 -3.73 15.89 -32.89
N SER A 155 -4.05 16.84 -31.99
CA SER A 155 -3.55 18.22 -32.07
C SER A 155 -2.14 18.38 -31.48
N VAL A 156 -1.59 17.34 -30.84
CA VAL A 156 -0.24 17.34 -30.25
C VAL A 156 0.72 16.44 -31.03
N PRO A 157 2.05 16.71 -30.98
CA PRO A 157 3.05 15.85 -31.62
C PRO A 157 2.99 14.40 -31.12
N ALA A 158 3.24 13.45 -32.03
CA ALA A 158 3.23 12.02 -31.71
C ALA A 158 4.19 11.66 -30.56
N THR A 159 5.34 12.34 -30.45
CA THR A 159 6.32 12.13 -29.36
C THR A 159 5.72 12.36 -27.97
N GLN A 160 4.86 13.36 -27.83
CA GLN A 160 4.20 13.66 -26.57
C GLN A 160 3.10 12.63 -26.27
N LEU A 161 2.33 12.25 -27.29
CA LEU A 161 1.24 11.28 -27.16
C LEU A 161 1.75 9.85 -26.83
N MET A 162 2.92 9.49 -27.35
CA MET A 162 3.57 8.19 -27.15
C MET A 162 4.30 8.04 -25.81
N SER A 163 4.39 9.11 -25.02
CA SER A 163 5.08 9.05 -23.74
C SER A 163 4.34 8.12 -22.76
N LEU A 164 5.08 7.21 -22.09
CA LEU A 164 4.48 6.30 -21.11
C LEU A 164 3.82 7.08 -19.97
N GLY A 165 2.63 6.64 -19.56
CA GLY A 165 1.84 7.32 -18.54
C GLY A 165 0.99 8.49 -19.06
N THR A 166 1.07 8.84 -20.34
CA THR A 166 0.16 9.81 -20.97
C THR A 166 -1.27 9.33 -20.82
N CYS A 167 -2.17 10.23 -20.42
CA CYS A 167 -3.59 9.93 -20.26
C CYS A 167 -4.34 10.31 -21.53
N ILE A 168 -5.03 9.34 -22.12
CA ILE A 168 -5.86 9.53 -23.31
C ILE A 168 -7.29 9.09 -23.04
N VAL A 169 -8.23 9.70 -23.76
CA VAL A 169 -9.61 9.22 -23.92
C VAL A 169 -9.86 9.07 -25.42
N ALA A 170 -10.35 7.91 -25.84
CA ALA A 170 -10.63 7.60 -27.23
C ALA A 170 -12.09 7.17 -27.39
N GLU A 171 -12.78 7.73 -28.38
CA GLU A 171 -14.06 7.25 -28.86
C GLU A 171 -13.83 6.56 -30.21
N GLY A 172 -14.39 5.37 -30.40
CA GLY A 172 -14.15 4.59 -31.60
C GLY A 172 -14.99 3.33 -31.69
N VAL A 173 -14.66 2.48 -32.66
CA VAL A 173 -15.35 1.20 -32.92
C VAL A 173 -14.42 0.04 -32.57
N LEU A 174 -14.94 -0.94 -31.83
CA LEU A 174 -14.22 -2.16 -31.52
C LEU A 174 -14.13 -3.05 -32.77
N ARG A 175 -12.94 -3.51 -33.10
CA ARG A 175 -12.63 -4.36 -34.25
C ARG A 175 -11.96 -5.65 -33.79
N GLN A 176 -12.07 -6.68 -34.63
CA GLN A 176 -11.20 -7.84 -34.52
C GLN A 176 -9.84 -7.50 -35.17
N PRO A 177 -8.69 -7.78 -34.52
CA PRO A 177 -7.40 -7.51 -35.09
C PRO A 177 -7.18 -8.26 -36.42
N LEU A 178 -6.63 -7.56 -37.41
CA LEU A 178 -6.41 -8.10 -38.77
C LEU A 178 -5.43 -9.28 -38.81
N ALA A 179 -4.54 -9.39 -37.83
CA ALA A 179 -3.54 -10.45 -37.76
C ALA A 179 -4.08 -11.68 -37.01
N ALA A 180 -4.11 -12.85 -37.66
CA ALA A 180 -4.53 -14.12 -37.04
C ALA A 180 -3.64 -14.55 -35.85
N SER A 181 -2.44 -13.98 -35.71
CA SER A 181 -1.50 -14.19 -34.60
C SER A 181 -1.55 -13.11 -33.51
N ALA A 182 -2.58 -12.24 -33.54
CA ALA A 182 -2.73 -11.18 -32.56
C ALA A 182 -2.89 -11.74 -31.14
N LYS A 183 -2.17 -11.14 -30.18
CA LYS A 183 -2.28 -11.49 -28.74
C LYS A 183 -3.59 -11.06 -28.11
N HIS A 184 -4.36 -10.20 -28.77
CA HIS A 184 -5.59 -9.61 -28.26
C HIS A 184 -6.76 -10.03 -29.16
N VAL A 185 -7.94 -10.19 -28.56
CA VAL A 185 -9.17 -10.60 -29.27
C VAL A 185 -9.86 -9.41 -29.95
N ILE A 186 -9.76 -8.23 -29.33
CA ILE A 186 -10.34 -6.98 -29.82
C ILE A 186 -9.32 -5.84 -29.76
N GLU A 187 -9.52 -4.84 -30.61
CA GLU A 187 -8.82 -3.55 -30.60
C GLU A 187 -9.81 -2.42 -30.87
N LEU A 188 -9.50 -1.20 -30.42
CA LEU A 188 -10.31 -0.02 -30.67
C LEU A 188 -9.71 0.80 -31.81
N GLU A 189 -10.45 0.96 -32.90
CA GLU A 189 -10.14 1.92 -33.95
C GLU A 189 -10.71 3.28 -33.54
N ALA A 190 -9.83 4.22 -33.16
CA ALA A 190 -10.24 5.52 -32.65
C ALA A 190 -10.72 6.43 -33.79
N GLU A 191 -11.87 7.06 -33.58
CA GLU A 191 -12.42 8.11 -34.44
C GLU A 191 -12.28 9.50 -33.81
N LYS A 192 -12.23 9.57 -32.48
CA LYS A 192 -11.90 10.79 -31.73
C LYS A 192 -10.89 10.48 -30.65
N LEU A 193 -9.96 11.41 -30.45
CA LEU A 193 -8.94 11.33 -29.43
C LEU A 193 -8.91 12.62 -28.61
N LEU A 194 -8.94 12.47 -27.30
CA LEU A 194 -8.67 13.54 -26.35
C LEU A 194 -7.39 13.22 -25.59
N HIS A 195 -6.39 14.08 -25.75
CA HIS A 195 -5.17 14.07 -24.94
C HIS A 195 -5.44 14.82 -23.63
N VAL A 196 -5.55 14.07 -22.53
CA VAL A 196 -6.01 14.60 -21.23
C VAL A 196 -4.85 15.05 -20.36
N GLY A 197 -3.81 14.22 -20.23
CA GLY A 197 -2.71 14.47 -19.31
C GLY A 197 -1.37 14.14 -19.93
N THR A 198 -0.51 15.16 -20.04
CA THR A 198 0.83 15.07 -20.61
C THR A 198 1.81 14.46 -19.61
N VAL A 199 2.84 13.77 -20.11
CA VAL A 199 3.97 13.31 -19.29
C VAL A 199 5.26 13.94 -19.79
N ASP A 200 6.07 14.46 -18.87
CA ASP A 200 7.48 14.78 -19.11
C ASP A 200 8.30 13.49 -18.91
N PRO A 201 8.81 12.85 -19.99
CA PRO A 201 9.48 11.56 -19.91
C PRO A 201 10.76 11.60 -19.09
N ASP A 202 11.37 12.77 -18.90
CA ASP A 202 12.64 12.89 -18.18
C ASP A 202 12.41 13.07 -16.67
N LYS A 203 11.20 13.47 -16.25
CA LYS A 203 10.82 13.61 -14.84
C LYS A 203 9.95 12.48 -14.31
N TYR A 204 9.30 11.72 -15.19
CA TYR A 204 8.39 10.66 -14.77
C TYR A 204 9.13 9.36 -14.44
N PRO A 205 9.11 8.87 -13.18
CA PRO A 205 9.93 7.73 -12.78
C PRO A 205 9.65 6.42 -13.54
N LEU A 206 8.44 6.27 -14.10
CA LEU A 206 8.04 5.05 -14.81
C LEU A 206 8.29 5.12 -16.33
N SER A 207 9.02 6.12 -16.82
CA SER A 207 9.11 6.44 -18.25
C SER A 207 10.06 5.56 -19.08
N LYS A 208 11.20 5.09 -18.53
CA LYS A 208 12.28 4.53 -19.37
C LYS A 208 12.92 3.21 -18.90
N LYS A 209 12.44 2.56 -17.82
CA LYS A 209 12.88 1.20 -17.43
C LYS A 209 11.89 0.57 -16.46
N GLN A 210 11.77 -0.76 -16.46
CA GLN A 210 11.08 -1.45 -15.37
C GLN A 210 11.90 -1.29 -14.09
N LEU A 211 11.33 -0.62 -13.08
CA LEU A 211 11.96 -0.44 -11.77
C LEU A 211 11.70 -1.66 -10.88
N PRO A 212 12.69 -2.08 -10.07
CA PRO A 212 12.47 -3.11 -9.05
C PRO A 212 11.57 -2.57 -7.93
N LEU A 213 10.89 -3.47 -7.21
CA LEU A 213 9.88 -3.11 -6.20
C LEU A 213 10.44 -2.20 -5.09
N HIS A 214 11.66 -2.45 -4.62
CA HIS A 214 12.26 -1.61 -3.57
C HIS A 214 12.46 -0.16 -4.01
N MET A 215 12.86 0.10 -5.28
CA MET A 215 12.99 1.47 -5.82
C MET A 215 11.62 2.13 -6.04
N LEU A 216 10.57 1.33 -6.27
CA LEU A 216 9.22 1.87 -6.42
C LEU A 216 8.67 2.44 -5.11
N ARG A 217 9.22 2.07 -3.94
CA ARG A 217 8.81 2.57 -2.62
C ARG A 217 9.07 4.08 -2.49
N ASP A 218 10.19 4.56 -3.03
CA ASP A 218 10.56 5.99 -3.11
C ASP A 218 9.58 6.80 -4.00
N HIS A 219 8.76 6.10 -4.79
CA HIS A 219 7.74 6.67 -5.65
C HIS A 219 6.35 6.06 -5.36
N SER A 220 6.01 5.91 -4.08
CA SER A 220 4.77 5.24 -3.65
C SER A 220 3.48 5.84 -4.24
N HIS A 221 3.48 7.14 -4.57
CA HIS A 221 2.35 7.82 -5.23
C HIS A 221 2.19 7.46 -6.72
N PHE A 222 3.25 6.97 -7.38
CA PHE A 222 3.20 6.56 -8.79
C PHE A 222 3.19 5.05 -8.99
N ARG A 223 3.78 4.27 -8.08
CA ARG A 223 3.90 2.82 -8.24
C ARG A 223 2.59 2.06 -8.46
N PRO A 224 1.39 2.49 -8.00
CA PRO A 224 0.12 1.82 -8.33
C PRO A 224 -0.17 1.74 -9.83
N ARG A 225 0.48 2.60 -10.65
CA ARG A 225 0.37 2.54 -12.12
C ARG A 225 1.19 1.41 -12.74
N THR A 226 2.03 0.71 -11.98
CA THR A 226 2.70 -0.51 -12.44
C THR A 226 1.76 -1.70 -12.35
N THR A 227 1.89 -2.66 -13.27
CA THR A 227 0.98 -3.81 -13.31
C THR A 227 1.06 -4.65 -12.03
N THR A 228 2.26 -4.85 -11.47
CA THR A 228 2.44 -5.62 -10.24
C THR A 228 1.74 -4.98 -9.05
N VAL A 229 1.99 -3.69 -8.77
CA VAL A 229 1.35 -3.03 -7.62
C VAL A 229 -0.15 -2.89 -7.83
N GLY A 230 -0.61 -2.63 -9.06
CA GLY A 230 -2.04 -2.62 -9.39
C GLY A 230 -2.71 -3.96 -9.12
N SER A 231 -2.10 -5.07 -9.52
CA SER A 231 -2.60 -6.42 -9.23
C SER A 231 -2.64 -6.72 -7.73
N VAL A 232 -1.57 -6.40 -6.99
CA VAL A 232 -1.51 -6.58 -5.54
C VAL A 232 -2.62 -5.77 -4.84
N THR A 233 -2.86 -4.54 -5.29
CA THR A 233 -3.92 -3.67 -4.77
C THR A 233 -5.32 -4.24 -5.03
N ARG A 234 -5.58 -4.78 -6.23
CA ARG A 234 -6.86 -5.44 -6.55
C ARG A 234 -7.05 -6.73 -5.77
N VAL A 235 -6.00 -7.52 -5.55
CA VAL A 235 -6.02 -8.72 -4.69
C VAL A 235 -6.32 -8.33 -3.24
N HIS A 236 -5.66 -7.30 -2.71
CA HIS A 236 -5.94 -6.78 -1.36
C HIS A 236 -7.40 -6.33 -1.22
N SER A 237 -7.92 -5.59 -2.20
CA SER A 237 -9.32 -5.15 -2.23
C SER A 237 -10.29 -6.34 -2.25
N ALA A 238 -9.98 -7.39 -3.01
CA ALA A 238 -10.79 -8.61 -3.06
C ALA A 238 -10.78 -9.36 -1.72
N LEU A 239 -9.60 -9.50 -1.10
CA LEU A 239 -9.47 -10.11 0.23
C LEU A 239 -10.24 -9.31 1.30
N THR A 240 -10.20 -7.98 1.22
CA THR A 240 -10.96 -7.12 2.13
C THR A 240 -12.46 -7.40 2.04
N LEU A 241 -13.00 -7.44 0.82
CA LEU A 241 -14.41 -7.77 0.58
C LEU A 241 -14.74 -9.21 1.01
N ALA A 242 -13.84 -10.16 0.72
CA ALA A 242 -13.99 -11.56 1.12
C ALA A 242 -14.04 -11.73 2.64
N SER A 243 -13.23 -10.99 3.38
CA SER A 243 -13.25 -10.97 4.85
C SER A 243 -14.60 -10.56 5.40
N HIS A 244 -15.15 -9.44 4.93
CA HIS A 244 -16.49 -9.02 5.31
C HIS A 244 -17.56 -10.05 4.90
N THR A 245 -17.46 -10.60 3.69
CA THR A 245 -18.41 -11.58 3.14
C THR A 245 -18.45 -12.84 3.99
N PHE A 246 -17.29 -13.43 4.30
CA PHE A 246 -17.20 -14.63 5.11
C PHE A 246 -17.84 -14.42 6.49
N LEU A 247 -17.43 -13.35 7.17
CA LEU A 247 -17.84 -13.09 8.55
C LEU A 247 -19.34 -12.78 8.62
N GLN A 248 -19.86 -11.93 7.74
CA GLN A 248 -21.29 -11.61 7.73
C GLN A 248 -22.16 -12.81 7.33
N ASN A 249 -21.73 -13.61 6.34
CA ASN A 249 -22.46 -14.83 5.96
C ASN A 249 -22.49 -15.87 7.07
N ASN A 250 -21.48 -15.87 7.95
CA ASN A 250 -21.42 -16.72 9.15
C ASN A 250 -22.02 -16.05 10.40
N GLY A 251 -22.76 -14.95 10.24
CA GLY A 251 -23.53 -14.30 11.30
C GLY A 251 -22.72 -13.44 12.27
N PHE A 252 -21.48 -13.07 11.94
CA PHE A 252 -20.71 -12.12 12.73
C PHE A 252 -21.18 -10.69 12.48
N GLN A 253 -21.28 -9.90 13.55
CA GLN A 253 -21.60 -8.48 13.50
C GLN A 253 -20.33 -7.63 13.44
N TYR A 254 -20.30 -6.65 12.54
CA TYR A 254 -19.16 -5.74 12.43
C TYR A 254 -19.22 -4.69 13.54
N VAL A 255 -18.14 -4.56 14.30
CA VAL A 255 -17.98 -3.63 15.41
C VAL A 255 -16.76 -2.76 15.16
N GLN A 256 -16.94 -1.45 15.26
CA GLN A 256 -15.82 -0.50 15.21
C GLN A 256 -15.25 -0.35 16.62
N VAL A 257 -14.01 -0.79 16.81
CA VAL A 257 -13.28 -0.67 18.07
C VAL A 257 -12.40 0.58 18.10
N PRO A 258 -12.10 1.14 19.30
CA PRO A 258 -11.21 2.29 19.41
C PRO A 258 -9.81 2.01 18.86
N VAL A 259 -9.25 3.00 18.15
CA VAL A 259 -7.84 2.99 17.74
C VAL A 259 -6.94 3.54 18.84
N ILE A 260 -7.40 4.58 19.55
CA ILE A 260 -6.73 5.12 20.72
C ILE A 260 -7.20 4.34 21.95
N THR A 261 -6.27 3.91 22.79
CA THR A 261 -6.51 3.06 23.95
C THR A 261 -5.67 3.48 25.16
N THR A 262 -6.17 3.24 26.36
CA THR A 262 -5.43 3.40 27.63
C THR A 262 -4.87 2.07 28.15
N THR A 263 -5.33 0.96 27.57
CA THR A 263 -4.93 -0.43 27.86
C THR A 263 -4.17 -1.03 26.69
N GLY A 264 -3.25 -1.95 26.99
CA GLY A 264 -2.49 -2.71 26.01
C GLY A 264 -1.25 -3.32 26.65
N ALA A 265 -0.50 -4.09 25.87
CA ALA A 265 0.75 -4.71 26.26
C ALA A 265 1.77 -4.62 25.12
N GLY A 266 3.05 -4.65 25.47
CA GLY A 266 4.16 -4.55 24.51
C GLY A 266 4.59 -3.11 24.22
N GLU A 267 5.43 -2.95 23.19
CA GLU A 267 5.92 -1.64 22.75
C GLU A 267 4.83 -0.93 21.91
N MET A 268 4.21 0.10 22.49
CA MET A 268 3.07 0.83 21.90
C MET A 268 3.46 2.27 21.55
N PHE A 269 2.86 2.82 20.49
CA PHE A 269 2.99 4.24 20.18
C PHE A 269 2.17 5.05 21.18
N ARG A 270 2.80 5.96 21.92
CA ARG A 270 2.11 6.91 22.79
C ARG A 270 1.47 8.03 21.95
N VAL A 271 0.24 8.38 22.28
CA VAL A 271 -0.50 9.50 21.71
C VAL A 271 -0.60 10.60 22.75
N THR A 272 -0.07 11.79 22.44
CA THR A 272 0.01 12.90 23.39
C THR A 272 -0.08 14.25 22.68
N THR A 273 -0.65 15.23 23.37
CA THR A 273 -0.72 16.64 22.95
C THR A 273 0.24 17.54 23.75
N LEU A 274 0.94 16.99 24.74
CA LEU A 274 1.83 17.74 25.64
C LEU A 274 3.14 18.19 24.99
N LEU A 275 3.50 17.60 23.84
CA LEU A 275 4.70 17.94 23.08
C LEU A 275 4.48 19.29 22.36
N GLY A 276 4.54 20.39 23.11
CA GLY A 276 4.41 21.76 22.59
C GLY A 276 4.11 22.83 23.64
N GLU A 277 3.71 22.48 24.86
CA GLU A 277 3.30 23.49 25.86
C GLU A 277 4.47 24.16 26.63
N ASP A 278 5.66 23.55 26.62
CA ASP A 278 6.84 24.07 27.35
C ASP A 278 7.73 25.02 26.52
N ASP A 279 7.71 24.92 25.18
CA ASP A 279 8.55 25.75 24.31
C ASP A 279 8.08 27.23 24.27
N ASP A 280 6.78 27.50 24.46
CA ASP A 280 6.23 28.87 24.42
C ASP A 280 6.56 29.71 25.68
N LYS A 281 7.05 29.07 26.75
CA LYS A 281 7.37 29.75 28.01
C LYS A 281 8.86 30.07 28.17
N GLU A 282 9.75 29.36 27.48
CA GLU A 282 11.19 29.66 27.51
C GLU A 282 11.60 30.79 26.55
N GLU A 283 10.88 31.03 25.45
CA GLU A 283 11.20 32.12 24.50
C GLU A 283 10.95 33.54 25.06
N LYS A 284 10.27 33.69 26.21
CA LYS A 284 9.99 34.99 26.84
C LYS A 284 10.99 35.41 27.94
N LYS A 285 12.19 34.83 27.96
CA LYS A 285 13.35 35.41 28.67
C LYS A 285 14.47 35.75 27.68
N HIS A 286 14.21 36.74 26.82
CA HIS A 286 15.28 37.48 26.16
C HIS A 286 16.09 38.25 27.23
N VAL A 287 17.15 37.61 27.71
CA VAL A 287 18.25 38.30 28.39
C VAL A 287 19.05 39.01 27.31
N ASN A 288 19.11 40.33 27.42
CA ASN A 288 20.08 41.17 26.72
C ASN A 288 21.50 40.69 27.06
N GLU A 289 22.26 40.22 26.07
CA GLU A 289 23.72 40.29 26.13
C GLU A 289 24.26 40.68 24.73
N LYS A 290 24.87 41.87 24.70
CA LYS A 290 25.68 42.40 23.60
C LYS A 290 27.08 41.77 23.62
N ASP A 291 27.71 41.82 22.46
CA ASP A 291 29.13 41.60 22.16
C ASP A 291 29.62 40.13 22.09
N GLY A 292 29.31 39.48 20.96
CA GLY A 292 29.92 38.20 20.56
C GLY A 292 30.47 38.26 19.13
N VAL A 293 31.69 37.76 18.92
CA VAL A 293 32.37 37.68 17.61
C VAL A 293 31.57 36.79 16.64
N SER A 294 31.25 37.29 15.45
CA SER A 294 30.49 36.55 14.42
C SER A 294 31.30 35.38 13.84
N ILE A 295 30.62 34.24 13.64
CA ILE A 295 31.20 33.01 13.10
C ILE A 295 31.82 33.20 11.72
N ASP A 296 31.23 34.08 10.90
CA ASP A 296 31.72 34.39 9.55
C ASP A 296 33.05 35.13 9.60
N THR A 297 33.25 35.97 10.62
CA THR A 297 34.53 36.66 10.86
C THR A 297 35.63 35.66 11.25
N VAL A 298 35.31 34.66 12.08
CA VAL A 298 36.27 33.63 12.48
C VAL A 298 36.64 32.72 11.31
N LYS A 299 35.67 32.35 10.46
CA LYS A 299 35.91 31.57 9.23
C LYS A 299 36.78 32.32 8.22
N ALA A 300 36.56 33.62 8.06
CA ALA A 300 37.40 34.46 7.22
C ALA A 300 38.86 34.47 7.72
N ALA A 301 39.05 34.59 9.04
CA ALA A 301 40.38 34.56 9.66
C ALA A 301 41.09 33.20 9.48
N VAL A 302 40.38 32.07 9.58
CA VAL A 302 40.94 30.73 9.29
C VAL A 302 41.47 30.64 7.86
N LYS A 303 40.72 31.19 6.89
CA LYS A 303 41.11 31.19 5.47
C LYS A 303 42.35 32.05 5.22
N GLU A 304 42.45 33.20 5.87
CA GLU A 304 43.60 34.09 5.76
C GLU A 304 44.86 33.49 6.40
N LYS A 305 44.74 32.92 7.61
CA LYS A 305 45.86 32.25 8.29
C LYS A 305 46.37 31.01 7.53
N THR A 306 45.47 30.27 6.88
CA THR A 306 45.86 29.16 5.98
C THR A 306 46.71 29.67 4.80
N ARG A 307 46.30 30.77 4.17
CA ARG A 307 47.07 31.39 3.07
C ARG A 307 48.44 31.88 3.53
N LEU A 308 48.53 32.42 4.74
CA LEU A 308 49.79 32.87 5.33
C LEU A 308 50.76 31.69 5.55
N ILE A 309 50.28 30.55 6.06
CA ILE A 309 51.09 29.34 6.21
C ILE A 309 51.59 28.84 4.85
N ASP A 310 50.74 28.82 3.83
CA ASP A 310 51.13 28.39 2.49
C ASP A 310 52.14 29.35 1.84
N HIS A 311 52.10 30.64 2.18
CA HIS A 311 53.12 31.59 1.76
C HIS A 311 54.46 31.33 2.49
N LEU A 312 54.42 31.21 3.82
CA LEU A 312 55.61 30.97 4.66
C LEU A 312 56.32 29.64 4.33
N LYS A 313 55.57 28.62 3.90
CA LYS A 313 56.14 27.34 3.44
C LYS A 313 56.83 27.43 2.08
N ARG A 314 56.49 28.43 1.24
CA ARG A 314 57.09 28.63 -0.10
C ARG A 314 58.32 29.52 -0.08
N THR A 315 58.54 30.29 0.99
CA THR A 315 59.62 31.28 1.08
C THR A 315 60.84 30.82 1.91
N ASP A 316 61.03 29.50 2.12
CA ASP A 316 62.10 28.91 2.96
C ASP A 316 62.29 29.62 4.33
N SER A 317 61.19 30.10 4.91
CA SER A 317 61.20 30.89 6.14
C SER A 317 61.33 30.02 7.39
N ASN A 318 61.95 30.59 8.43
CA ASN A 318 62.32 29.93 9.69
C ASN A 318 61.24 28.94 10.17
N ARG A 319 61.63 27.67 10.37
CA ARG A 319 60.76 26.55 10.73
C ARG A 319 59.90 26.84 11.96
N GLU A 320 60.42 27.65 12.89
CA GLU A 320 59.68 28.09 14.08
C GLU A 320 58.48 28.98 13.74
N ALA A 321 58.60 29.87 12.75
CA ALA A 321 57.50 30.76 12.34
C ALA A 321 56.35 29.97 11.68
N VAL A 322 56.68 28.93 10.91
CA VAL A 322 55.67 28.03 10.33
C VAL A 322 54.97 27.24 11.43
N VAL A 323 55.71 26.75 12.44
CA VAL A 323 55.12 26.02 13.58
C VAL A 323 54.20 26.92 14.40
N ALA A 324 54.61 28.17 14.67
CA ALA A 324 53.78 29.14 15.37
C ALA A 324 52.50 29.47 14.60
N ALA A 325 52.61 29.70 13.29
CA ALA A 325 51.46 29.99 12.43
C ALA A 325 50.49 28.80 12.35
N VAL A 326 51.00 27.57 12.25
CA VAL A 326 50.17 26.34 12.26
C VAL A 326 49.44 26.18 13.59
N HIS A 327 50.12 26.46 14.71
CA HIS A 327 49.50 26.39 16.04
C HIS A 327 48.40 27.46 16.22
N ASP A 328 48.60 28.66 15.69
CA ASP A 328 47.61 29.73 15.72
C ASP A 328 46.40 29.45 14.81
N LEU A 329 46.63 28.88 13.61
CA LEU A 329 45.56 28.37 12.77
C LEU A 329 44.74 27.30 13.50
N LYS A 330 45.41 26.38 14.21
CA LYS A 330 44.73 25.33 14.97
C LYS A 330 43.81 25.91 16.04
N LYS A 331 44.29 26.86 16.86
CA LYS A 331 43.46 27.57 17.85
C LYS A 331 42.26 28.27 17.22
N THR A 332 42.46 28.92 16.07
CA THR A 332 41.39 29.65 15.37
C THR A 332 40.36 28.69 14.77
N SER A 333 40.80 27.55 14.25
CA SER A 333 39.93 26.48 13.73
C SER A 333 39.15 25.77 14.84
N ASP A 334 39.76 25.56 16.01
CA ASP A 334 39.10 24.98 17.17
C ASP A 334 38.01 25.93 17.69
N LEU A 335 38.27 27.24 17.72
CA LEU A 335 37.26 28.25 18.07
C LEU A 335 36.10 28.29 17.07
N ALA A 336 36.39 28.22 15.76
CA ALA A 336 35.35 28.13 14.73
C ALA A 336 34.49 26.87 14.93
N SER A 337 35.12 25.73 15.24
CA SER A 337 34.42 24.46 15.48
C SER A 337 33.52 24.54 16.72
N GLN A 338 33.98 25.20 17.80
CA GLN A 338 33.16 25.40 19.01
C GLN A 338 31.97 26.33 18.75
N LEU A 339 32.14 27.39 17.96
CA LEU A 339 31.06 28.30 17.58
C LEU A 339 30.06 27.62 16.63
N GLU A 340 30.52 26.76 15.72
CA GLU A 340 29.65 25.92 14.87
C GLU A 340 28.87 24.89 15.71
N MET A 341 29.50 24.28 16.71
CA MET A 341 28.80 23.38 17.65
C MET A 341 27.74 24.10 18.48
N LYS A 342 27.94 25.40 18.79
CA LYS A 342 26.93 26.23 19.47
C LYS A 342 25.79 26.69 18.56
N GLN A 343 26.02 26.83 17.25
CA GLN A 343 25.02 27.25 16.26
C GLN A 343 24.34 26.11 15.49
N ARG A 344 24.85 24.88 15.55
CA ARG A 344 24.09 23.72 15.07
C ARG A 344 22.76 23.70 15.81
N PRO A 345 21.61 23.56 15.12
CA PRO A 345 20.37 23.31 15.81
C PRO A 345 20.64 22.06 16.64
N LYS A 346 20.50 22.18 17.96
CA LYS A 346 20.43 21.01 18.80
C LYS A 346 19.25 20.24 18.23
N ALA A 347 19.53 19.16 17.50
CA ALA A 347 18.64 18.02 17.43
C ALA A 347 18.59 17.43 18.85
N SER A 348 18.04 18.22 19.77
CA SER A 348 17.53 17.76 21.04
C SER A 348 16.15 17.25 20.68
N ALA A 349 16.10 16.05 20.12
CA ALA A 349 15.16 15.10 20.69
C ALA A 349 15.60 14.99 22.15
N THR A 350 15.11 15.91 22.98
CA THR A 350 15.30 15.83 24.41
C THR A 350 14.65 14.52 24.77
N LEU A 351 15.48 13.50 24.99
CA LEU A 351 15.13 12.40 25.88
C LEU A 351 14.74 13.11 27.17
N ILE A 352 13.45 13.38 27.30
CA ILE A 352 12.82 13.72 28.56
C ILE A 352 13.31 12.61 29.48
N LYS A 353 14.23 12.95 30.40
CA LYS A 353 14.40 12.12 31.60
C LYS A 353 12.99 11.91 32.11
N PRO A 354 12.56 10.69 32.48
CA PRO A 354 11.21 10.43 32.97
C PRO A 354 11.02 11.03 34.38
N GLU A 355 11.30 12.33 34.54
CA GLU A 355 10.54 13.16 35.44
C GLU A 355 9.11 13.13 34.88
N LYS A 356 8.22 12.55 35.69
CA LYS A 356 6.83 12.23 35.36
C LYS A 356 6.18 13.38 34.58
N VAL A 357 6.08 13.21 33.26
CA VAL A 357 5.16 14.00 32.45
C VAL A 357 3.78 13.83 33.09
N ASP A 358 3.17 14.93 33.51
CA ASP A 358 1.87 14.94 34.16
C ASP A 358 0.77 14.75 33.12
N PHE A 359 0.47 13.49 32.82
CA PHE A 359 -0.55 13.11 31.84
C PHE A 359 -1.97 13.50 32.26
N SER A 360 -2.19 13.97 33.50
CA SER A 360 -3.51 14.53 33.89
C SER A 360 -3.88 15.78 33.09
N LYS A 361 -2.88 16.44 32.47
CA LYS A 361 -3.05 17.60 31.59
C LYS A 361 -3.08 17.27 30.11
N ASP A 362 -2.84 16.00 29.74
CA ASP A 362 -2.93 15.59 28.34
C ASP A 362 -4.40 15.54 27.89
N PHE A 363 -4.63 15.36 26.59
CA PHE A 363 -5.96 15.42 25.97
C PHE A 363 -7.00 14.51 26.65
N PHE A 364 -6.61 13.32 27.09
CA PHE A 364 -7.49 12.33 27.75
C PHE A 364 -7.36 12.32 29.28
N GLY A 365 -6.58 13.23 29.86
CA GLY A 365 -6.29 13.24 31.31
C GLY A 365 -5.55 11.99 31.82
N CYS A 366 -5.01 11.18 30.91
CA CYS A 366 -4.24 9.97 31.20
C CYS A 366 -3.35 9.61 30.01
N GLU A 367 -2.45 8.63 30.20
CA GLU A 367 -1.66 8.09 29.09
C GLU A 367 -2.55 7.37 28.08
N ALA A 368 -2.41 7.74 26.81
CA ALA A 368 -3.08 7.11 25.69
C ALA A 368 -2.07 6.58 24.66
N TYR A 369 -2.49 5.54 23.93
CA TYR A 369 -1.65 4.83 22.97
C TYR A 369 -2.45 4.45 21.73
N LEU A 370 -1.76 4.16 20.63
CA LEU A 370 -2.34 3.45 19.49
C LEU A 370 -2.44 1.96 19.80
N THR A 371 -3.59 1.36 19.48
CA THR A 371 -3.89 -0.01 19.86
C THR A 371 -3.09 -1.06 19.07
N VAL A 372 -2.60 -2.07 19.79
CA VAL A 372 -1.97 -3.28 19.22
C VAL A 372 -3.02 -4.33 18.83
N SER A 373 -4.20 -4.30 19.46
CA SER A 373 -5.31 -5.22 19.20
C SER A 373 -6.64 -4.66 19.72
N GLY A 374 -7.71 -4.88 18.97
CA GLY A 374 -9.07 -4.52 19.35
C GLY A 374 -9.80 -5.60 20.14
N ARG A 375 -9.19 -6.79 20.34
CA ARG A 375 -9.88 -7.97 20.86
C ARG A 375 -10.51 -7.78 22.24
N LEU A 376 -9.82 -7.10 23.17
CA LEU A 376 -10.38 -6.82 24.50
C LEU A 376 -11.71 -6.05 24.43
N HIS A 377 -11.81 -5.10 23.50
CA HIS A 377 -13.05 -4.36 23.28
C HIS A 377 -14.10 -5.23 22.59
N LEU A 378 -13.70 -6.10 21.64
CA LEU A 378 -14.61 -7.03 20.99
C LEU A 378 -15.25 -8.01 21.98
N GLU A 379 -14.54 -8.45 23.02
CA GLU A 379 -15.08 -9.34 24.05
C GLU A 379 -16.35 -8.77 24.70
N SER A 380 -16.35 -7.46 25.01
CA SER A 380 -17.55 -6.81 25.56
C SER A 380 -18.76 -6.90 24.64
N TYR A 381 -18.55 -6.82 23.32
CA TYR A 381 -19.61 -6.95 22.32
C TYR A 381 -19.97 -8.42 22.06
N ALA A 382 -19.01 -9.33 22.10
CA ALA A 382 -19.26 -10.77 21.96
C ALA A 382 -20.18 -11.28 23.07
N SER A 383 -19.97 -10.81 24.32
CA SER A 383 -20.85 -11.11 25.46
C SER A 383 -22.31 -10.68 25.24
N ALA A 384 -22.58 -9.73 24.34
CA ALA A 384 -23.93 -9.25 24.04
C ALA A 384 -24.49 -9.76 22.71
N LEU A 385 -23.65 -9.91 21.68
CA LEU A 385 -24.05 -10.17 20.29
C LEU A 385 -23.67 -11.56 19.79
N GLY A 386 -22.98 -12.36 20.62
CA GLY A 386 -22.54 -13.71 20.27
C GLY A 386 -21.28 -13.71 19.40
N LYS A 387 -21.40 -13.30 18.14
CA LYS A 387 -20.30 -13.33 17.16
C LYS A 387 -20.03 -11.93 16.63
N VAL A 388 -18.82 -11.42 16.81
CA VAL A 388 -18.44 -10.08 16.39
C VAL A 388 -17.08 -10.04 15.73
N TYR A 389 -16.85 -9.04 14.91
CA TYR A 389 -15.55 -8.80 14.30
C TYR A 389 -15.27 -7.32 14.07
N THR A 390 -14.00 -6.98 14.01
CA THR A 390 -13.50 -5.67 13.59
C THR A 390 -12.50 -5.84 12.46
N PHE A 391 -12.33 -4.78 11.68
CA PHE A 391 -11.31 -4.66 10.65
C PHE A 391 -10.76 -3.24 10.74
N GLY A 392 -9.49 -3.11 11.10
CA GLY A 392 -8.86 -1.79 11.24
C GLY A 392 -7.35 -1.87 11.46
N PRO A 393 -6.70 -0.70 11.57
CA PRO A 393 -5.26 -0.61 11.74
C PRO A 393 -4.83 -1.02 13.15
N ARG A 394 -3.65 -1.64 13.25
CA ARG A 394 -2.95 -2.03 14.47
C ARG A 394 -1.52 -1.53 14.40
N PHE A 395 -0.99 -1.14 15.55
CA PHE A 395 0.28 -0.42 15.62
C PHE A 395 1.22 -1.09 16.61
N ILE A 396 2.48 -1.27 16.21
CA ILE A 396 3.54 -1.83 17.06
C ILE A 396 4.73 -0.89 16.98
N ALA A 397 5.19 -0.40 18.14
CA ALA A 397 6.26 0.59 18.23
C ALA A 397 7.62 -0.05 18.48
N ASP A 398 7.86 -1.23 17.91
CA ASP A 398 9.14 -1.89 18.01
C ASP A 398 10.16 -1.35 17.00
N LYS A 399 11.43 -1.68 17.23
CA LYS A 399 12.55 -1.26 16.37
C LYS A 399 12.99 -2.38 15.43
N ILE A 400 12.07 -3.24 15.02
CA ILE A 400 12.37 -4.37 14.14
C ILE A 400 12.31 -3.88 12.69
N ASP A 401 13.44 -3.97 11.98
CA ASP A 401 13.48 -3.83 10.53
C ASP A 401 13.61 -5.21 9.88
N SER A 402 12.47 -5.77 9.47
CA SER A 402 12.42 -7.03 8.74
C SER A 402 11.56 -6.92 7.48
N THR A 403 11.59 -7.95 6.65
CA THR A 403 10.76 -8.09 5.44
C THR A 403 9.35 -8.62 5.75
N ARG A 404 9.02 -8.84 7.02
CA ARG A 404 7.74 -9.37 7.51
C ARG A 404 7.10 -8.48 8.58
N HIS A 405 7.72 -7.35 8.91
CA HIS A 405 7.24 -6.47 9.97
C HIS A 405 6.95 -5.05 9.45
N LEU A 406 5.86 -4.47 9.95
CA LEU A 406 5.48 -3.07 9.77
C LEU A 406 5.01 -2.51 11.12
N ALA A 407 5.28 -1.23 11.32
CA ALA A 407 4.80 -0.51 12.50
C ALA A 407 3.29 -0.22 12.45
N GLU A 408 2.69 -0.24 11.26
CA GLU A 408 1.26 -0.09 11.00
C GLU A 408 0.81 -1.23 10.06
N MET A 409 -0.15 -2.03 10.52
CA MET A 409 -0.72 -3.17 9.79
C MET A 409 -2.23 -3.17 9.91
N TRP A 410 -2.93 -3.87 9.02
CA TRP A 410 -4.38 -4.05 9.11
C TRP A 410 -4.71 -5.47 9.55
N ASN A 411 -5.55 -5.57 10.59
CA ASN A 411 -6.00 -6.87 11.10
C ASN A 411 -7.51 -7.01 10.98
N VAL A 412 -7.93 -8.24 10.68
CA VAL A 412 -9.31 -8.69 10.87
C VAL A 412 -9.34 -9.52 12.14
N GLU A 413 -10.02 -9.03 13.16
CA GLU A 413 -10.10 -9.70 14.47
C GLU A 413 -11.55 -10.09 14.75
N THR A 414 -11.75 -11.29 15.29
CA THR A 414 -13.07 -11.80 15.64
C THR A 414 -13.11 -12.20 17.11
N GLU A 415 -14.31 -12.26 17.65
CA GLU A 415 -14.58 -12.82 18.97
C GLU A 415 -15.94 -13.53 18.96
N ILE A 416 -15.97 -14.73 19.55
CA ILE A 416 -17.06 -15.71 19.48
C ILE A 416 -17.39 -16.13 20.90
N ALA A 417 -18.57 -15.75 21.40
CA ALA A 417 -19.11 -16.23 22.66
C ALA A 417 -19.57 -17.69 22.55
N PHE A 418 -19.54 -18.42 23.66
CA PHE A 418 -19.85 -19.85 23.76
C PHE A 418 -18.94 -20.72 22.87
N SER A 419 -17.65 -20.36 22.82
CA SER A 419 -16.66 -20.94 21.92
C SER A 419 -15.40 -21.31 22.68
N GLU A 420 -14.81 -22.44 22.31
CA GLU A 420 -13.55 -22.95 22.86
C GLU A 420 -12.43 -22.87 21.82
N LEU A 421 -11.22 -23.33 22.18
CA LEU A 421 -10.05 -23.25 21.29
C LEU A 421 -10.26 -23.96 19.95
N ASP A 422 -10.90 -25.14 19.96
CA ASP A 422 -11.14 -25.93 18.74
C ASP A 422 -12.05 -25.19 17.76
N ASP A 423 -13.12 -24.56 18.26
CA ASP A 423 -14.02 -23.74 17.46
C ASP A 423 -13.29 -22.55 16.80
N ALA A 424 -12.36 -21.91 17.52
CA ALA A 424 -11.53 -20.85 16.97
C ALA A 424 -10.55 -21.36 15.90
N MET A 425 -9.97 -22.54 16.08
CA MET A 425 -9.10 -23.18 15.10
C MET A 425 -9.87 -23.60 13.84
N ASP A 426 -11.10 -24.09 13.99
CA ASP A 426 -12.01 -24.39 12.88
C ASP A 426 -12.36 -23.10 12.12
N CYS A 427 -12.80 -22.06 12.84
CA CYS A 427 -13.11 -20.75 12.26
C CYS A 427 -11.91 -20.17 11.49
N ALA A 428 -10.69 -20.22 12.05
CA ALA A 428 -9.49 -19.75 11.38
C ALA A 428 -9.18 -20.55 10.11
N ALA A 429 -9.29 -21.87 10.16
CA ALA A 429 -9.01 -22.74 9.01
C ALA A 429 -10.02 -22.51 7.88
N GLU A 430 -11.31 -22.45 8.20
CA GLU A 430 -12.37 -22.17 7.23
C GLU A 430 -12.26 -20.77 6.65
N PHE A 431 -11.99 -19.77 7.50
CA PHE A 431 -11.82 -18.39 7.05
C PHE A 431 -10.65 -18.26 6.07
N PHE A 432 -9.50 -18.82 6.42
CA PHE A 432 -8.32 -18.79 5.56
C PHE A 432 -8.56 -19.50 4.21
N LYS A 433 -9.22 -20.67 4.22
CA LYS A 433 -9.61 -21.38 2.98
C LYS A 433 -10.60 -20.60 2.14
N PHE A 434 -11.58 -19.95 2.77
CA PHE A 434 -12.54 -19.11 2.08
C PHE A 434 -11.84 -17.98 1.33
N LEU A 435 -10.88 -17.30 1.96
CA LEU A 435 -10.11 -16.24 1.31
C LEU A 435 -9.32 -16.75 0.08
N CYS A 436 -8.72 -17.94 0.20
CA CYS A 436 -8.04 -18.61 -0.92
C CYS A 436 -9.00 -18.90 -2.09
N ASN A 437 -10.14 -19.53 -1.82
CA ASN A 437 -11.16 -19.83 -2.84
C ASN A 437 -11.70 -18.55 -3.49
N TYR A 438 -11.98 -17.53 -2.68
CA TYR A 438 -12.49 -16.26 -3.18
C TYR A 438 -11.52 -15.63 -4.20
N LEU A 439 -10.21 -15.70 -3.98
CA LEU A 439 -9.22 -15.20 -4.94
C LEU A 439 -9.20 -15.99 -6.24
N LEU A 440 -9.25 -17.33 -6.16
CA LEU A 440 -9.25 -18.21 -7.34
C LEU A 440 -10.47 -17.95 -8.22
N GLU A 441 -11.64 -17.77 -7.60
CA GLU A 441 -12.90 -17.52 -8.29
C GLU A 441 -13.01 -16.10 -8.84
N ASN A 442 -12.62 -15.11 -8.03
CA ASN A 442 -12.96 -13.72 -8.33
C ASN A 442 -11.81 -12.94 -8.97
N ARG A 443 -10.55 -13.37 -8.87
CA ARG A 443 -9.36 -12.61 -9.32
C ARG A 443 -8.43 -13.39 -10.25
N HIS A 444 -8.95 -14.33 -11.05
CA HIS A 444 -8.18 -15.21 -11.94
C HIS A 444 -7.10 -14.49 -12.79
N GLU A 445 -7.42 -13.38 -13.47
CA GLU A 445 -6.44 -12.67 -14.31
C GLU A 445 -5.29 -12.03 -13.51
N ASP A 446 -5.59 -11.49 -12.32
CA ASP A 446 -4.59 -10.99 -11.39
C ASP A 446 -3.69 -12.14 -10.89
N MET A 447 -4.29 -13.27 -10.51
CA MET A 447 -3.55 -14.45 -10.03
C MET A 447 -2.67 -15.05 -11.12
N LYS A 448 -3.15 -15.10 -12.37
CA LYS A 448 -2.39 -15.55 -13.54
C LYS A 448 -1.19 -14.64 -13.82
N PHE A 449 -1.37 -13.33 -13.70
CA PHE A 449 -0.28 -12.37 -13.83
C PHE A 449 0.77 -12.56 -12.73
N ILE A 450 0.34 -12.65 -11.48
CA ILE A 450 1.22 -12.84 -10.31
C ILE A 450 1.99 -14.15 -10.44
N SER A 451 1.32 -15.24 -10.81
CA SER A 451 1.96 -16.54 -11.06
C SER A 451 3.07 -16.42 -12.11
N LYS A 452 2.80 -15.72 -13.21
CA LYS A 452 3.80 -15.55 -14.28
C LYS A 452 4.98 -14.65 -13.89
N ARG A 453 4.76 -13.63 -13.06
CA ARG A 453 5.70 -12.51 -12.86
C ARG A 453 6.38 -12.47 -11.50
N VAL A 454 5.77 -13.05 -10.47
CA VAL A 454 6.23 -12.97 -9.07
C VAL A 454 6.62 -14.35 -8.56
N ASP A 455 5.66 -15.28 -8.47
CA ASP A 455 5.91 -16.65 -7.98
C ASP A 455 5.13 -17.67 -8.82
N LYS A 456 5.82 -18.45 -9.66
CA LYS A 456 5.22 -19.48 -10.55
C LYS A 456 4.45 -20.57 -9.82
N THR A 457 4.68 -20.73 -8.52
CA THR A 457 4.05 -21.76 -7.69
C THR A 457 2.82 -21.26 -6.92
N ILE A 458 2.49 -19.96 -7.02
CA ILE A 458 1.47 -19.33 -6.17
C ILE A 458 0.09 -19.94 -6.34
N THR A 459 -0.38 -20.11 -7.59
CA THR A 459 -1.73 -20.62 -7.86
C THR A 459 -1.88 -22.05 -7.36
N ILE A 460 -0.87 -22.90 -7.60
CA ILE A 460 -0.82 -24.28 -7.10
C ILE A 460 -0.86 -24.31 -5.57
N ARG A 461 -0.12 -23.41 -4.91
CA ARG A 461 -0.11 -23.33 -3.45
C ARG A 461 -1.45 -22.90 -2.86
N ILE A 462 -2.13 -21.94 -3.48
CA ILE A 462 -3.45 -21.48 -3.05
C ILE A 462 -4.50 -22.57 -3.28
N GLU A 463 -4.49 -23.23 -4.43
CA GLU A 463 -5.40 -24.36 -4.75
C GLU A 463 -5.21 -25.53 -3.79
N ALA A 464 -3.95 -25.92 -3.51
CA ALA A 464 -3.64 -26.96 -2.54
C ALA A 464 -4.14 -26.58 -1.14
N THR A 465 -3.88 -25.34 -0.71
CA THR A 465 -4.33 -24.84 0.60
C THR A 465 -5.84 -24.81 0.74
N ALA A 466 -6.55 -24.40 -0.32
CA ALA A 466 -8.01 -24.38 -0.34
C ALA A 466 -8.62 -25.79 -0.24
N SER A 467 -7.94 -26.80 -0.79
CA SER A 467 -8.46 -28.16 -0.90
C SER A 467 -8.02 -29.09 0.24
N SER A 468 -6.86 -28.85 0.86
CA SER A 468 -6.28 -29.73 1.88
C SER A 468 -6.79 -29.44 3.29
N SER A 469 -6.82 -30.45 4.16
CA SER A 469 -6.95 -30.22 5.61
C SER A 469 -5.69 -29.56 6.17
N ILE A 470 -5.85 -28.70 7.18
CA ILE A 470 -4.74 -28.05 7.87
C ILE A 470 -4.37 -28.93 9.06
N LEU A 471 -3.12 -29.40 9.10
CA LEU A 471 -2.63 -30.24 10.18
C LEU A 471 -2.59 -29.45 11.49
N ARG A 472 -3.02 -30.07 12.60
CA ARG A 472 -2.97 -29.50 13.95
C ARG A 472 -2.03 -30.32 14.83
N PHE A 473 -1.17 -29.64 15.59
CA PHE A 473 -0.35 -30.27 16.62
C PHE A 473 0.01 -29.25 17.71
N SER A 474 0.34 -29.76 18.89
CA SER A 474 0.74 -28.94 20.03
C SER A 474 2.14 -28.35 19.85
N TYR A 475 2.42 -27.25 20.57
CA TYR A 475 3.76 -26.69 20.69
C TYR A 475 4.78 -27.74 21.17
N SER A 476 4.41 -28.59 22.13
CA SER A 476 5.29 -29.64 22.64
C SER A 476 5.66 -30.67 21.57
N GLU A 477 4.71 -31.02 20.69
CA GLU A 477 4.99 -31.85 19.52
C GLU A 477 5.88 -31.12 18.50
N ALA A 478 5.64 -29.82 18.28
CA ALA A 478 6.47 -28.98 17.41
C ALA A 478 7.95 -28.99 17.86
N ILE A 479 8.20 -28.75 19.15
CA ILE A 479 9.54 -28.80 19.75
C ILE A 479 10.15 -30.20 19.58
N SER A 480 9.37 -31.25 19.85
CA SER A 480 9.84 -32.64 19.70
C SER A 480 10.25 -32.97 18.26
N VAL A 481 9.56 -32.43 17.26
CA VAL A 481 9.90 -32.59 15.84
C VAL A 481 11.15 -31.80 15.49
N LEU A 482 11.24 -30.53 15.93
CA LEU A 482 12.39 -29.66 15.67
C LEU A 482 13.68 -30.20 16.29
N GLN A 483 13.62 -30.76 17.51
CA GLN A 483 14.78 -31.35 18.18
C GLN A 483 15.29 -32.64 17.51
N LYS A 484 14.42 -33.34 16.78
CA LYS A 484 14.80 -34.55 16.00
C LYS A 484 15.48 -34.20 14.67
N ALA A 485 15.45 -32.94 14.22
CA ALA A 485 16.06 -32.50 12.98
C ALA A 485 17.59 -32.39 13.10
N THR A 486 18.28 -33.53 13.11
CA THR A 486 19.75 -33.61 13.30
C THR A 486 20.57 -33.01 12.15
N THR A 487 19.97 -32.80 10.99
CA THR A 487 20.62 -32.26 9.79
C THR A 487 20.52 -30.73 9.67
N ARG A 488 19.73 -30.08 10.53
CA ARG A 488 19.51 -28.63 10.51
C ARG A 488 20.10 -28.00 11.77
N THR A 489 20.87 -26.93 11.60
CA THR A 489 21.32 -26.08 12.71
C THR A 489 20.46 -24.83 12.73
N PHE A 490 19.79 -24.59 13.86
CA PHE A 490 18.98 -23.39 14.08
C PHE A 490 19.79 -22.32 14.80
N GLU A 491 19.57 -21.05 14.47
CA GLU A 491 20.24 -19.93 15.15
C GLU A 491 19.85 -19.85 16.63
N THR A 492 18.55 -20.02 16.90
CA THR A 492 18.01 -20.18 18.25
C THR A 492 17.65 -21.64 18.44
N LYS A 493 18.03 -22.25 19.55
CA LYS A 493 17.68 -23.66 19.77
C LYS A 493 16.17 -23.81 20.05
N PRO A 494 15.51 -24.81 19.47
CA PRO A 494 14.12 -25.13 19.79
C PRO A 494 14.06 -25.78 21.18
N GLU A 495 13.86 -24.95 22.20
CA GLU A 495 13.75 -25.36 23.61
C GLU A 495 12.34 -25.08 24.12
N TRP A 496 11.84 -25.98 24.97
CA TRP A 496 10.51 -25.84 25.57
C TRP A 496 10.48 -24.60 26.48
N GLY A 497 9.43 -23.79 26.37
CA GLY A 497 9.30 -22.50 27.07
C GLY A 497 9.83 -21.31 26.28
N VAL A 498 10.55 -21.54 25.18
CA VAL A 498 11.04 -20.48 24.27
C VAL A 498 10.08 -20.32 23.10
N ALA A 499 9.81 -19.08 22.70
CA ALA A 499 8.96 -18.78 21.55
C ALA A 499 9.56 -19.37 20.25
N LEU A 500 8.70 -19.96 19.40
CA LEU A 500 9.13 -20.43 18.09
C LEU A 500 9.50 -19.23 17.20
N THR A 501 10.70 -19.27 16.63
CA THR A 501 11.21 -18.23 15.71
C THR A 501 10.64 -18.43 14.30
N GLU A 502 10.78 -17.41 13.45
CA GLU A 502 10.43 -17.53 12.03
C GLU A 502 11.18 -18.67 11.34
N GLU A 503 12.43 -18.95 11.75
CA GLU A 503 13.21 -20.09 11.23
C GLU A 503 12.56 -21.43 11.62
N HIS A 504 12.18 -21.61 12.89
CA HIS A 504 11.52 -22.83 13.36
C HIS A 504 10.21 -23.07 12.59
N LEU A 505 9.40 -22.03 12.47
CA LEU A 505 8.10 -22.08 11.81
C LEU A 505 8.24 -22.40 10.32
N SER A 506 9.17 -21.73 9.64
CA SER A 506 9.44 -21.97 8.22
C SER A 506 9.94 -23.40 7.99
N TYR A 507 10.80 -23.93 8.86
CA TYR A 507 11.27 -25.31 8.74
C TYR A 507 10.11 -26.32 8.88
N LEU A 508 9.19 -26.10 9.82
CA LEU A 508 8.00 -26.95 9.97
C LEU A 508 7.12 -26.92 8.71
N THR A 509 6.80 -25.73 8.17
CA THR A 509 5.89 -25.60 7.03
C THR A 509 6.52 -25.94 5.70
N ASP A 510 7.80 -25.63 5.49
CA ASP A 510 8.45 -25.70 4.18
C ASP A 510 9.16 -27.05 3.96
N GLU A 511 9.78 -27.61 5.00
CA GLU A 511 10.62 -28.82 4.88
C GLU A 511 9.90 -30.07 5.42
N ILE A 512 9.29 -29.98 6.60
CA ILE A 512 8.67 -31.13 7.28
C ILE A 512 7.29 -31.44 6.72
N TYR A 513 6.34 -30.51 6.88
CA TYR A 513 4.93 -30.74 6.55
C TYR A 513 4.57 -30.31 5.12
N LYS A 514 5.38 -29.44 4.50
CA LYS A 514 5.21 -28.96 3.11
C LYS A 514 3.81 -28.37 2.86
N GLY A 515 3.30 -27.64 3.85
CA GLY A 515 1.92 -27.15 3.86
C GLY A 515 1.63 -26.25 5.05
N CYS A 516 0.40 -25.74 5.12
CA CYS A 516 -0.08 -24.94 6.23
C CYS A 516 -0.34 -25.82 7.46
N VAL A 517 -0.03 -25.28 8.64
CA VAL A 517 -0.21 -25.98 9.92
C VAL A 517 -0.84 -25.06 10.96
N ILE A 518 -1.48 -25.64 11.96
CA ILE A 518 -1.90 -24.95 13.18
C ILE A 518 -1.11 -25.56 14.34
N ILE A 519 -0.37 -24.69 15.03
CA ILE A 519 0.35 -25.05 16.26
C ILE A 519 -0.47 -24.52 17.43
N HIS A 520 -0.75 -25.33 18.45
CA HIS A 520 -1.58 -24.92 19.59
C HIS A 520 -0.97 -25.27 20.95
N SER A 521 -1.62 -24.83 22.04
CA SER A 521 -1.20 -25.13 23.42
C SER A 521 0.22 -24.64 23.74
N TYR A 522 0.45 -23.34 23.57
CA TYR A 522 1.76 -22.70 23.82
C TYR A 522 2.05 -22.56 25.32
N PRO A 523 3.34 -22.45 25.72
CA PRO A 523 3.72 -22.10 27.10
C PRO A 523 3.09 -20.76 27.53
N LYS A 524 2.68 -20.66 28.79
CA LYS A 524 1.98 -19.47 29.30
C LYS A 524 2.85 -18.20 29.28
N GLU A 525 4.17 -18.34 29.31
CA GLU A 525 5.13 -17.23 29.37
C GLU A 525 5.26 -16.49 28.03
N VAL A 526 4.95 -17.16 26.92
CA VAL A 526 5.11 -16.61 25.56
C VAL A 526 3.81 -16.09 24.96
N LYS A 527 2.72 -16.09 25.74
CA LYS A 527 1.39 -15.65 25.30
C LYS A 527 0.78 -14.66 26.29
N PRO A 528 -0.16 -13.80 25.85
CA PRO A 528 -0.75 -12.76 26.68
C PRO A 528 -1.51 -13.29 27.90
N PHE A 529 -1.59 -12.46 28.94
CA PHE A 529 -2.23 -12.78 30.22
C PHE A 529 -3.70 -13.21 30.11
N TYR A 530 -4.42 -12.70 29.10
CA TYR A 530 -5.84 -12.97 28.88
C TYR A 530 -6.11 -14.33 28.22
N THR A 531 -5.08 -15.07 27.81
CA THR A 531 -5.22 -16.40 27.22
C THR A 531 -5.56 -17.41 28.31
N ARG A 532 -6.56 -18.26 28.07
CA ARG A 532 -7.01 -19.27 29.06
C ARG A 532 -5.87 -20.21 29.45
N LEU A 533 -5.62 -20.37 30.75
CA LEU A 533 -4.66 -21.32 31.29
C LEU A 533 -5.21 -22.75 31.19
N ASN A 534 -4.44 -23.67 30.61
CA ASN A 534 -4.81 -25.07 30.52
C ASN A 534 -4.70 -25.77 31.89
N ASP A 535 -5.30 -26.94 32.01
CA ASP A 535 -5.35 -27.68 33.28
C ASP A 535 -3.97 -28.18 33.74
N ASP A 536 -3.00 -28.26 32.83
CA ASP A 536 -1.59 -28.54 33.12
C ASP A 536 -0.87 -27.39 33.85
N LYS A 537 -1.47 -26.19 33.89
CA LYS A 537 -0.93 -24.94 34.48
C LYS A 537 0.39 -24.45 33.87
N GLU A 538 0.81 -25.05 32.77
CA GLU A 538 2.06 -24.78 32.06
C GLU A 538 1.79 -24.16 30.70
N THR A 539 0.73 -24.62 30.03
CA THR A 539 0.34 -24.15 28.69
C THR A 539 -0.94 -23.33 28.72
N VAL A 540 -1.20 -22.61 27.64
CA VAL A 540 -2.40 -21.80 27.44
C VAL A 540 -3.10 -22.17 26.14
N ALA A 541 -4.41 -21.96 26.10
CA ALA A 541 -5.27 -22.21 24.95
C ALA A 541 -5.09 -21.12 23.88
N ALA A 542 -3.92 -21.12 23.23
CA ALA A 542 -3.60 -20.30 22.07
C ALA A 542 -3.19 -21.16 20.89
N PHE A 543 -3.37 -20.64 19.69
CA PHE A 543 -2.87 -21.25 18.46
C PHE A 543 -2.35 -20.22 17.47
N ASP A 544 -1.45 -20.67 16.60
CA ASP A 544 -0.94 -19.92 15.47
C ASP A 544 -1.15 -20.75 14.19
N LEU A 545 -1.84 -20.18 13.19
CA LEU A 545 -1.92 -20.74 11.84
C LEU A 545 -0.72 -20.23 11.03
N VAL A 546 0.13 -21.15 10.63
CA VAL A 546 1.42 -20.91 9.98
C VAL A 546 1.35 -21.36 8.54
N VAL A 547 1.80 -20.51 7.62
CA VAL A 547 1.79 -20.78 6.18
C VAL A 547 3.20 -20.75 5.60
N PRO A 548 3.47 -21.58 4.57
CA PRO A 548 4.79 -21.65 3.93
C PRO A 548 5.31 -20.29 3.47
N LYS A 549 6.63 -20.07 3.58
CA LYS A 549 7.38 -18.85 3.17
C LYS A 549 7.02 -17.53 3.87
N VAL A 550 5.94 -17.48 4.65
CA VAL A 550 5.46 -16.25 5.31
C VAL A 550 5.52 -16.36 6.83
N GLY A 551 5.19 -17.53 7.39
CA GLY A 551 5.07 -17.72 8.83
C GLY A 551 3.63 -17.55 9.31
N VAL A 552 3.44 -16.94 10.48
CA VAL A 552 2.12 -16.91 11.14
C VAL A 552 1.19 -15.89 10.46
N VAL A 553 0.06 -16.35 9.91
CA VAL A 553 -0.94 -15.50 9.24
C VAL A 553 -2.17 -15.21 10.11
N ILE A 554 -2.63 -16.19 10.89
CA ILE A 554 -3.69 -16.04 11.89
C ILE A 554 -3.13 -16.45 13.25
N THR A 555 -3.41 -15.65 14.27
CA THR A 555 -3.25 -16.05 15.68
C THR A 555 -4.63 -16.15 16.31
N GLY A 556 -4.79 -16.99 17.34
CA GLY A 556 -6.04 -17.06 18.06
C GLY A 556 -5.88 -17.62 19.46
N SER A 557 -6.91 -17.42 20.28
CA SER A 557 -6.95 -17.92 21.64
C SER A 557 -8.38 -18.11 22.14
N GLN A 558 -8.55 -19.09 23.01
CA GLN A 558 -9.61 -19.05 24.01
C GLN A 558 -9.17 -18.10 25.12
N ASN A 559 -10.08 -17.22 25.52
CA ASN A 559 -9.80 -16.20 26.51
C ASN A 559 -10.18 -16.71 27.91
N GLU A 560 -9.44 -16.26 28.93
CA GLU A 560 -9.62 -16.68 30.31
C GLU A 560 -10.94 -16.13 30.86
N GLU A 561 -11.91 -17.02 31.02
CA GLU A 561 -13.25 -16.70 31.50
C GLU A 561 -13.36 -16.73 33.03
N ARG A 562 -12.40 -17.38 33.71
CA ARG A 562 -12.42 -17.57 35.17
C ARG A 562 -11.80 -16.36 35.86
N PHE A 563 -12.62 -15.66 36.64
CA PHE A 563 -12.26 -14.39 37.27
C PHE A 563 -10.97 -14.50 38.11
N GLU A 564 -10.86 -15.50 38.98
CA GLU A 564 -9.75 -15.61 39.93
C GLU A 564 -8.41 -15.84 39.21
N ILE A 565 -8.43 -16.58 38.10
CA ILE A 565 -7.23 -16.86 37.31
C ILE A 565 -6.84 -15.62 36.51
N LEU A 566 -7.80 -14.96 35.86
CA LEU A 566 -7.53 -13.73 35.11
C LEU A 566 -7.01 -12.61 36.02
N ASP A 567 -7.62 -12.42 37.20
CA ASP A 567 -7.18 -11.43 38.18
C ASP A 567 -5.77 -11.70 38.69
N ALA A 568 -5.44 -12.96 38.97
CA ALA A 568 -4.08 -13.37 39.33
C ALA A 568 -3.09 -13.07 38.19
N ARG A 569 -3.43 -13.43 36.95
CA ARG A 569 -2.61 -13.19 35.76
C ARG A 569 -2.37 -11.71 35.48
N ILE A 570 -3.37 -10.85 35.66
CA ILE A 570 -3.20 -9.38 35.54
C ILE A 570 -2.30 -8.86 36.66
N SER A 571 -2.46 -9.39 37.87
CA SER A 571 -1.70 -8.96 39.06
C SER A 571 -0.20 -9.27 38.94
N GLU A 572 0.19 -10.28 38.16
CA GLU A 572 1.59 -10.56 37.79
C GLU A 572 2.29 -9.36 37.12
N TYR A 573 1.53 -8.45 36.50
CA TYR A 573 2.03 -7.25 35.80
C TYR A 573 1.93 -5.95 36.64
N GLY A 574 1.56 -6.04 37.93
CA GLY A 574 1.56 -4.92 38.88
C GLY A 574 0.20 -4.20 39.07
N LEU A 575 0.08 -3.44 40.17
CA LEU A 575 -1.17 -2.83 40.64
C LEU A 575 -1.74 -1.75 39.71
N THR A 576 -0.90 -0.89 39.13
CA THR A 576 -1.33 0.15 38.18
C THR A 576 -1.91 -0.44 36.90
N THR A 577 -1.48 -1.65 36.54
CA THR A 577 -2.02 -2.41 35.42
C THR A 577 -3.43 -2.88 35.75
N LYS A 578 -3.67 -3.36 36.98
CA LYS A 578 -4.99 -3.86 37.41
C LYS A 578 -6.09 -2.81 37.32
N GLU A 579 -5.86 -1.59 37.81
CA GLU A 579 -6.86 -0.50 37.75
C GLU A 579 -7.30 -0.20 36.31
N LYS A 580 -6.38 -0.28 35.33
CA LYS A 580 -6.69 -0.06 33.91
C LYS A 580 -7.56 -1.17 33.30
N TYR A 581 -7.53 -2.38 33.87
CA TYR A 581 -8.26 -3.55 33.38
C TYR A 581 -9.50 -3.88 34.24
N GLU A 582 -9.91 -3.01 35.15
CA GLU A 582 -11.08 -3.27 36.01
C GLU A 582 -12.36 -3.49 35.19
N TRP A 583 -12.59 -2.67 34.15
CA TRP A 583 -13.70 -2.84 33.21
C TRP A 583 -13.66 -4.18 32.47
N TYR A 584 -12.46 -4.72 32.25
CA TYR A 584 -12.25 -5.98 31.55
C TYR A 584 -12.51 -7.17 32.49
N LEU A 585 -12.19 -7.02 33.78
CA LEU A 585 -12.56 -7.96 34.83
C LEU A 585 -14.08 -8.01 35.06
N ASP A 586 -14.80 -6.90 34.89
CA ASP A 586 -16.27 -6.87 35.00
C ASP A 586 -16.97 -7.81 34.00
N LEU A 587 -16.37 -8.01 32.82
CA LEU A 587 -16.85 -8.99 31.84
C LEU A 587 -16.87 -10.41 32.42
N ARG A 588 -16.01 -10.70 33.41
CA ARG A 588 -15.94 -12.01 34.10
C ARG A 588 -16.84 -12.09 35.32
N ARG A 589 -17.23 -10.96 35.92
CA ARG A 589 -18.11 -10.90 37.09
C ARG A 589 -19.59 -11.02 36.74
N HIS A 590 -19.98 -10.55 35.56
CA HIS A 590 -21.38 -10.40 35.18
C HIS A 590 -21.73 -11.25 33.96
N GLY A 591 -22.04 -12.54 34.20
CA GLY A 591 -22.54 -13.43 33.15
C GLY A 591 -21.47 -13.86 32.13
N THR A 592 -20.28 -14.22 32.61
CA THR A 592 -19.18 -14.71 31.77
C THR A 592 -19.51 -16.03 31.08
N VAL A 593 -18.83 -16.29 29.97
CA VAL A 593 -18.96 -17.52 29.17
C VAL A 593 -17.59 -17.94 28.67
N LYS A 594 -17.41 -19.19 28.24
CA LYS A 594 -16.26 -19.53 27.42
C LYS A 594 -16.37 -18.77 26.10
N HIS A 595 -15.29 -18.13 25.68
CA HIS A 595 -15.25 -17.44 24.40
C HIS A 595 -13.83 -17.44 23.84
N SER A 596 -13.75 -17.26 22.54
CA SER A 596 -12.48 -17.33 21.81
C SER A 596 -12.52 -16.43 20.59
N GLY A 597 -11.35 -16.10 20.08
CA GLY A 597 -11.23 -15.21 18.94
C GLY A 597 -9.96 -15.42 18.15
N ILE A 598 -9.96 -14.89 16.92
CA ILE A 598 -8.84 -14.99 15.99
C ILE A 598 -8.45 -13.60 15.49
N SER A 599 -7.22 -13.46 15.03
CA SER A 599 -6.67 -12.25 14.43
C SER A 599 -5.90 -12.63 13.17
N LEU A 600 -6.49 -12.33 12.01
CA LEU A 600 -5.84 -12.41 10.70
C LEU A 600 -5.02 -11.15 10.45
N ARG A 601 -3.73 -11.32 10.14
CA ARG A 601 -2.87 -10.23 9.65
C ARG A 601 -3.01 -10.09 8.14
N MET A 602 -3.65 -9.02 7.70
CA MET A 602 -4.05 -8.86 6.29
C MET A 602 -2.83 -8.78 5.36
N GLU A 603 -1.78 -8.08 5.75
CA GLU A 603 -0.57 -7.99 4.94
C GLU A 603 0.16 -9.34 4.82
N HIS A 604 0.14 -10.19 5.85
CA HIS A 604 0.70 -11.55 5.76
C HIS A 604 -0.13 -12.44 4.84
N MET A 605 -1.46 -12.34 4.90
CA MET A 605 -2.33 -13.03 3.96
C MET A 605 -2.06 -12.56 2.53
N LEU A 606 -1.80 -11.26 2.34
CA LEU A 606 -1.44 -10.73 1.03
C LEU A 606 -0.08 -11.26 0.56
N LEU A 607 0.95 -11.28 1.42
CA LEU A 607 2.25 -11.89 1.10
C LEU A 607 2.09 -13.35 0.66
N PHE A 608 1.27 -14.12 1.39
CA PHE A 608 0.98 -15.50 1.07
C PHE A 608 0.32 -15.62 -0.31
N ALA A 609 -0.69 -14.78 -0.58
CA ALA A 609 -1.48 -14.77 -1.81
C ALA A 609 -0.72 -14.23 -3.03
N THR A 610 0.29 -13.39 -2.85
CA THR A 610 1.00 -12.76 -3.97
C THR A 610 2.44 -13.25 -4.15
N GLY A 611 3.00 -13.95 -3.16
CA GLY A 611 4.40 -14.39 -3.16
C GLY A 611 5.39 -13.23 -3.11
N LEU A 612 4.98 -12.06 -2.60
CA LEU A 612 5.88 -10.91 -2.47
C LEU A 612 6.97 -11.21 -1.42
N PRO A 613 8.22 -10.78 -1.66
CA PRO A 613 9.33 -11.09 -0.75
C PRO A 613 9.39 -10.16 0.46
N ASP A 614 8.66 -9.05 0.46
CA ASP A 614 8.74 -8.01 1.48
C ASP A 614 7.35 -7.36 1.69
N ILE A 615 6.94 -7.31 2.96
CA ILE A 615 5.64 -6.77 3.41
C ILE A 615 5.45 -5.30 3.04
N LYS A 616 6.53 -4.55 2.84
CA LYS A 616 6.50 -3.13 2.44
C LYS A 616 5.91 -2.93 1.02
N ASP A 617 5.87 -4.00 0.22
CA ASP A 617 5.23 -4.01 -1.11
C ASP A 617 3.76 -4.46 -1.07
N ALA A 618 3.28 -4.92 0.10
CA ALA A 618 1.91 -5.36 0.34
C ALA A 618 0.98 -4.20 0.75
N VAL A 619 1.53 -3.09 1.27
CA VAL A 619 0.76 -1.91 1.71
C VAL A 619 1.04 -0.69 0.83
N PRO A 620 0.08 0.22 0.59
CA PRO A 620 0.28 1.39 -0.28
C PRO A 620 1.39 2.35 0.17
N PHE A 621 1.47 2.66 1.46
CA PHE A 621 2.44 3.56 2.06
C PHE A 621 3.00 2.95 3.35
N PRO A 622 4.08 2.14 3.28
CA PRO A 622 4.56 1.42 4.44
C PRO A 622 5.04 2.35 5.55
N ARG A 623 4.87 1.91 6.80
CA ARG A 623 5.47 2.50 8.00
C ARG A 623 6.38 1.46 8.63
N SER A 624 7.65 1.80 8.77
CA SER A 624 8.64 0.93 9.44
C SER A 624 9.54 1.76 10.32
N TRP A 625 10.29 1.10 11.19
CA TRP A 625 11.27 1.78 12.01
C TRP A 625 12.23 2.64 11.16
N GLY A 626 12.44 3.89 11.57
CA GLY A 626 13.25 4.87 10.86
C GLY A 626 12.66 5.45 9.57
N LYS A 627 11.47 4.99 9.12
CA LYS A 627 10.86 5.41 7.84
C LYS A 627 9.34 5.58 7.95
N ALA A 628 8.90 6.84 8.08
CA ALA A 628 7.48 7.21 8.05
C ALA A 628 7.07 7.94 6.75
N ASN A 629 8.01 8.57 6.05
CA ASN A 629 7.79 9.19 4.74
C ASN A 629 8.59 8.42 3.69
N ASN A 630 8.05 8.29 2.47
CA ASN A 630 8.82 7.85 1.30
C ASN A 630 9.50 9.05 0.67
#